data_AF-A0A7K2MFY4-F1
#
_entry.id   AF-A0A7K2MFY4-F1
#
_cell.length_a   1.000
_cell.length_b   1.000
_cell.length_c   1.000
_cell.angle_alpha   90.00
_cell.angle_beta   90.00
_cell.angle_gamma   90.00
#
_symmetry.space_group_name_H-M   'P 1'
#
loop_
_entity.id
_entity.type
_entity.pdbx_description
1 polymer ?
#
loop_
_entity_poly.entity_id
_entity_poly.type
_entity_poly.pdbx_seq_one_letter_code
_entity_poly.pdbx_strand_id
1 'polypeptide(L)'
;QLVAVGNGAGLRAHALLLGTTATLFALVIGTETGLFGSQPAPSAGPIGVGLFAGSALFAIGMQLGGACASGTLFAVGSGQTSIVLTLGGFVAGATLAAWQFDLWKDLPAWEPVVLSEHIGWFGSWGVTIAALLAVVLVSRRVQARRNPPPLGAVPSARRA
;
A
#
# COMPACT_ATOMS: atom_id res chain seq x y z
N GLN A 1 1.56 7.32 14.44
CA GLN A 1 1.87 8.76 14.59
C GLN A 1 0.64 9.66 14.64
N LEU A 2 -0.36 9.49 13.76
CA LEU A 2 -1.62 10.25 13.84
C LEU A 2 -2.37 10.00 15.16
N VAL A 3 -2.58 8.73 15.53
CA VAL A 3 -3.35 8.37 16.75
C VAL A 3 -2.57 8.71 18.02
N ALA A 4 -1.28 8.41 18.06
CA ALA A 4 -0.43 8.64 19.23
C ALA A 4 -0.08 10.12 19.45
N VAL A 5 0.28 10.86 18.39
CA VAL A 5 0.89 12.20 18.50
C VAL A 5 0.05 13.27 17.77
N GLY A 6 -0.96 12.90 16.99
CA GLY A 6 -1.75 13.84 16.18
C GLY A 6 -1.09 14.24 14.86
N ASN A 7 0.08 13.68 14.52
CA ASN A 7 0.79 14.04 13.29
C ASN A 7 0.34 13.19 12.09
N GLY A 8 -0.28 13.84 11.11
CA GLY A 8 -0.79 13.21 9.89
C GLY A 8 0.10 13.35 8.66
N ALA A 9 1.34 13.81 8.77
CA ALA A 9 2.18 14.07 7.60
C ALA A 9 2.46 12.81 6.77
N GLY A 10 2.86 11.70 7.40
CA GLY A 10 3.09 10.43 6.71
C GLY A 10 1.84 9.87 6.04
N LEU A 11 0.67 10.01 6.69
CA LEU A 11 -0.62 9.60 6.12
C LEU A 11 -0.97 10.43 4.88
N ARG A 12 -0.71 11.74 4.90
CA ARG A 12 -0.93 12.63 3.76
C ARG A 12 0.03 12.34 2.61
N ALA A 13 1.29 12.01 2.89
CA ALA A 13 2.24 11.59 1.87
C ALA A 13 1.79 10.30 1.16
N HIS A 14 1.30 9.31 1.92
CA HIS A 14 0.72 8.10 1.32
C HIS A 14 -0.55 8.40 0.54
N ALA A 15 -1.43 9.28 1.03
CA ALA A 15 -2.64 9.67 0.29
C ALA A 15 -2.30 10.36 -1.05
N LEU A 16 -1.27 11.21 -1.07
CA LEU A 16 -0.77 11.81 -2.32
C LEU A 16 -0.22 10.75 -3.27
N LEU A 17 0.65 9.86 -2.78
CA LEU A 17 1.21 8.76 -3.57
C LEU A 17 0.10 7.89 -4.17
N LEU A 18 -0.86 7.45 -3.36
CA LEU A 18 -1.98 6.63 -3.81
C LEU A 18 -2.87 7.39 -4.81
N GLY A 19 -3.14 8.67 -4.57
CA GLY A 19 -3.96 9.50 -5.47
C GLY A 19 -3.30 9.73 -6.82
N THR A 20 -1.99 10.02 -6.84
CA THR A 20 -1.24 10.15 -8.10
C THR A 20 -1.21 8.84 -8.87
N THR A 21 -0.91 7.74 -8.19
CA THR A 21 -0.86 6.41 -8.80
C THR A 21 -2.23 6.00 -9.35
N ALA A 22 -3.29 6.17 -8.56
CA ALA A 22 -4.66 5.89 -8.99
C ALA A 22 -5.08 6.73 -10.21
N THR A 23 -4.69 8.00 -10.26
CA THR A 23 -5.01 8.88 -11.39
C THR A 23 -4.28 8.43 -12.66
N LEU A 24 -2.98 8.13 -12.56
CA LEU A 24 -2.20 7.66 -13.71
C LEU A 24 -2.73 6.32 -14.24
N PHE A 25 -3.00 5.35 -13.36
CA PHE A 25 -3.55 4.06 -13.78
C PHE A 25 -4.97 4.18 -14.34
N ALA A 26 -5.82 5.00 -13.73
CA ALA A 26 -7.18 5.23 -14.23
C ALA A 26 -7.17 5.85 -15.64
N LEU A 27 -6.26 6.78 -15.91
CA LEU A 27 -6.06 7.31 -17.26
C LEU A 27 -5.60 6.22 -18.21
N VAL A 28 -4.50 5.52 -17.89
CA VAL A 28 -3.91 4.52 -18.79
C VAL A 28 -4.89 3.39 -19.13
N ILE A 29 -5.60 2.86 -18.12
CA ILE A 29 -6.58 1.78 -18.29
C ILE A 29 -7.85 2.32 -18.96
N GLY A 30 -8.33 3.50 -18.55
CA GLY A 30 -9.56 4.10 -19.07
C GLY A 30 -9.46 4.59 -20.52
N THR A 31 -8.26 4.98 -20.97
CA THR A 31 -8.00 5.36 -22.37
C THR A 31 -7.45 4.22 -23.21
N GLU A 32 -7.34 3.00 -22.64
CA GLU A 32 -6.78 1.82 -23.31
C GLU A 32 -5.41 2.10 -23.95
N THR A 33 -4.61 2.99 -23.35
CA THR A 33 -3.32 3.42 -23.91
C THR A 33 -2.27 2.36 -23.63
N GLY A 34 -2.28 1.34 -24.47
CA GLY A 34 -1.29 0.29 -24.53
C GLY A 34 0.03 0.74 -25.14
N LEU A 35 1.12 0.14 -24.67
CA LEU A 35 2.42 0.17 -25.36
C LEU A 35 2.68 -1.23 -25.95
N PHE A 36 3.27 -1.29 -27.14
CA PHE A 36 3.69 -2.55 -27.77
C PHE A 36 2.55 -3.58 -27.98
N GLY A 37 1.32 -3.11 -28.24
CA GLY A 37 0.16 -3.97 -28.46
C GLY A 37 -0.45 -4.59 -27.20
N SER A 38 0.04 -4.22 -26.01
CA SER A 38 -0.58 -4.62 -24.74
C SER A 38 -1.88 -3.83 -24.50
N GLN A 39 -2.94 -4.49 -24.07
CA GLN A 39 -4.18 -3.83 -23.66
C GLN A 39 -4.21 -3.76 -22.12
N PRO A 40 -4.12 -2.56 -21.52
CA PRO A 40 -4.15 -2.42 -20.07
C PRO A 40 -5.54 -2.76 -19.54
N ALA A 41 -5.63 -3.79 -18.70
CA ALA A 41 -6.86 -4.24 -18.09
C ALA A 41 -6.79 -4.13 -16.56
N PRO A 42 -7.93 -3.90 -15.87
CA PRO A 42 -7.98 -3.99 -14.42
C PRO A 42 -7.66 -5.42 -13.97
N SER A 43 -6.83 -5.54 -12.93
CA SER A 43 -6.52 -6.82 -12.30
C SER A 43 -7.21 -6.89 -10.94
N ALA A 44 -7.95 -7.97 -10.71
CA ALA A 44 -8.74 -8.17 -9.51
C ALA A 44 -8.44 -9.55 -8.92
N GLY A 45 -8.20 -9.59 -7.60
CA GLY A 45 -7.98 -10.83 -6.86
C GLY A 45 -9.23 -11.27 -6.11
N PRO A 46 -9.44 -12.58 -5.92
CA PRO A 46 -10.57 -13.08 -5.16
C PRO A 46 -10.49 -12.62 -3.70
N ILE A 47 -11.63 -12.25 -3.13
CA ILE A 47 -11.73 -11.86 -1.73
C ILE A 47 -12.10 -13.11 -0.96
N GLY A 48 -11.21 -13.67 -0.14
CA GLY A 48 -11.48 -14.95 0.49
C GLY A 48 -10.73 -15.17 1.78
N VAL A 49 -10.95 -16.34 2.39
CA VAL A 49 -10.34 -16.71 3.68
C VAL A 49 -8.81 -16.68 3.58
N GLY A 50 -8.24 -17.12 2.45
CA GLY A 50 -6.80 -17.06 2.22
C GLY A 50 -6.22 -15.64 2.26
N LEU A 51 -6.95 -14.67 1.69
CA LEU A 51 -6.54 -13.25 1.73
C LEU A 51 -6.56 -12.71 3.16
N PHE A 52 -7.61 -13.01 3.93
CA PHE A 52 -7.69 -12.58 5.33
C PHE A 52 -6.59 -13.20 6.18
N ALA A 53 -6.42 -14.52 6.12
CA ALA A 53 -5.39 -15.23 6.85
C ALA A 53 -3.98 -14.74 6.48
N GLY A 54 -3.70 -14.59 5.19
CA GLY A 54 -2.43 -14.06 4.69
C GLY A 54 -2.19 -12.61 5.15
N SER A 55 -3.19 -11.74 5.08
CA SER A 55 -3.07 -10.35 5.54
C SER A 55 -2.79 -10.24 7.04
N ALA A 56 -3.38 -11.11 7.86
CA ALA A 56 -3.15 -11.17 9.30
C ALA A 56 -1.74 -11.67 9.62
N LEU A 57 -1.30 -12.76 8.99
CA LEU A 57 0.04 -13.30 9.14
C LEU A 57 1.10 -12.28 8.69
N PHE A 58 0.86 -11.61 7.56
CA PHE A 58 1.72 -10.54 7.06
C PHE A 58 1.78 -9.36 8.02
N ALA A 59 0.65 -8.93 8.60
CA ALA A 59 0.62 -7.88 9.60
C ALA A 59 1.42 -8.25 10.86
N ILE A 60 1.30 -9.49 11.35
CA ILE A 60 2.13 -9.99 12.45
C ILE A 60 3.61 -9.95 12.08
N GLY A 61 3.96 -10.41 10.87
CA GLY A 61 5.32 -10.37 10.35
C GLY A 61 5.89 -8.95 10.27
N MET A 62 5.10 -7.96 9.84
CA MET A 62 5.52 -6.54 9.82
C MET A 62 5.81 -6.02 11.22
N GLN A 63 5.01 -6.40 12.22
CA GLN A 63 5.23 -5.99 13.61
C GLN A 63 6.52 -6.59 14.19
N LEU A 64 6.80 -7.87 13.89
CA LEU A 64 8.03 -8.55 14.34
C LEU A 64 9.27 -8.04 13.60
N GLY A 65 9.15 -7.78 12.30
CA GLY A 65 10.24 -7.32 11.44
C GLY A 65 10.53 -5.81 11.53
N GLY A 66 9.62 -5.03 12.13
CA GLY A 66 9.75 -3.57 12.29
C GLY A 66 9.61 -2.76 10.99
N ALA A 67 9.26 -3.40 9.88
CA ALA A 67 9.09 -2.76 8.57
C ALA A 67 8.18 -3.59 7.65
N CYS A 68 7.58 -2.93 6.66
CA CYS A 68 6.93 -3.61 5.53
C CYS A 68 7.95 -4.10 4.49
N ALA A 69 7.54 -4.96 3.56
CA ALA A 69 8.44 -5.52 2.53
C ALA A 69 9.20 -4.45 1.71
N SER A 70 8.54 -3.36 1.32
CA SER A 70 9.19 -2.25 0.61
C SER A 70 10.19 -1.50 1.50
N GLY A 71 9.85 -1.34 2.79
CA GLY A 71 10.71 -0.71 3.78
C GLY A 71 11.94 -1.55 4.14
N THR A 72 11.80 -2.88 4.18
CA THR A 72 12.93 -3.78 4.40
C THR A 72 13.93 -3.72 3.25
N LEU A 73 13.44 -3.73 2.00
CA LEU A 73 14.27 -3.55 0.80
C LEU A 73 15.01 -2.21 0.81
N PHE A 74 14.31 -1.12 1.13
CA PHE A 74 14.92 0.21 1.22
C PHE A 74 16.01 0.25 2.31
N ALA A 75 15.73 -0.28 3.51
CA ALA A 75 16.69 -0.24 4.62
C ALA A 75 17.95 -1.06 4.34
N VAL A 76 17.80 -2.25 3.75
CA VAL A 76 18.94 -3.07 3.30
C VAL A 76 19.74 -2.33 2.22
N GLY A 77 19.06 -1.71 1.24
CA GLY A 77 19.69 -0.89 0.21
C GLY A 77 20.45 0.32 0.77
N SER A 78 20.01 0.88 1.90
CA SER A 78 20.72 1.95 2.62
C SER A 78 21.87 1.47 3.51
N GLY A 79 22.19 0.16 3.52
CA GLY A 79 23.30 -0.43 4.28
C GLY A 79 22.96 -0.91 5.68
N GLN A 80 21.67 -1.01 6.03
CA GLN A 80 21.26 -1.49 7.35
C GLN A 80 21.25 -3.03 7.41
N THR A 81 22.37 -3.58 7.87
CA THR A 81 22.60 -5.04 7.93
C THR A 81 21.65 -5.77 8.88
N SER A 82 21.13 -5.10 9.91
CA SER A 82 20.19 -5.71 10.87
C SER A 82 18.87 -6.18 10.25
N ILE A 83 18.46 -5.61 9.11
CA ILE A 83 17.21 -5.96 8.42
C ILE A 83 17.41 -7.05 7.35
N VAL A 84 18.65 -7.44 7.05
CA VAL A 84 18.94 -8.49 6.04
C VAL A 84 18.31 -9.83 6.44
N LEU A 85 18.30 -10.18 7.72
CA LEU A 85 17.66 -11.39 8.22
C LEU A 85 16.12 -11.34 8.02
N THR A 86 15.51 -10.19 8.28
CA THR A 86 14.08 -9.97 8.03
C THR A 86 13.75 -10.11 6.55
N LEU A 87 14.60 -9.57 5.67
CA LEU A 87 14.45 -9.72 4.23
C LEU A 87 14.58 -11.19 3.79
N GLY A 88 15.57 -11.91 4.33
CA GLY A 88 15.74 -13.34 4.07
C GLY A 88 14.54 -14.18 4.50
N GLY A 89 14.00 -13.93 5.69
CA GLY A 89 12.78 -14.57 6.18
C GLY A 89 11.56 -14.24 5.31
N PHE A 90 11.41 -12.99 4.86
CA PHE A 90 10.36 -12.59 3.94
C PHE A 90 10.46 -13.33 2.59
N VAL A 91 11.66 -13.40 2.00
CA VAL A 91 11.88 -14.12 0.73
C VAL A 91 11.61 -15.60 0.88
N ALA A 92 12.13 -16.24 1.93
CA ALA A 92 11.91 -17.67 2.19
C ALA A 92 10.42 -17.96 2.42
N GLY A 93 9.75 -17.16 3.25
CA GLY A 93 8.32 -17.30 3.53
C GLY A 93 7.43 -17.08 2.30
N ALA A 94 7.70 -16.04 1.51
CA ALA A 94 6.96 -15.78 0.27
C ALA A 94 7.14 -16.90 -0.76
N THR A 95 8.36 -17.44 -0.87
CA THR A 95 8.67 -18.56 -1.76
C THR A 95 7.99 -19.85 -1.29
N LEU A 96 8.01 -20.15 0.01
CA LEU A 96 7.31 -21.30 0.58
C LEU A 96 5.79 -21.19 0.40
N ALA A 97 5.22 -20.00 0.61
CA ALA A 97 3.81 -19.76 0.39
C ALA A 97 3.42 -19.93 -1.08
N ALA A 98 4.24 -19.44 -2.01
CA ALA A 98 4.04 -19.65 -3.44
C ALA A 98 4.16 -21.13 -3.84
N TRP A 99 5.12 -21.86 -3.25
CA TRP A 99 5.28 -23.29 -3.48
C TRP A 99 4.09 -24.11 -2.96
N GLN A 100 3.56 -23.73 -1.80
CA GLN A 100 2.42 -24.42 -1.19
C GLN A 100 1.06 -23.92 -1.71
N PHE A 101 1.03 -23.07 -2.74
CA PHE A 101 -0.19 -22.38 -3.20
C PHE A 101 -1.37 -23.33 -3.45
N ASP A 102 -1.11 -24.51 -4.01
CA ASP A 102 -2.14 -25.54 -4.28
C ASP A 102 -2.90 -26.02 -3.04
N LEU A 103 -2.32 -25.90 -1.84
CA LEU A 103 -2.98 -26.32 -0.60
C LEU A 103 -4.09 -25.36 -0.17
N TRP A 104 -4.03 -24.09 -0.59
CA TRP A 104 -4.88 -23.01 -0.07
C TRP A 104 -5.69 -22.32 -1.18
N LYS A 105 -5.42 -22.63 -2.45
CA LYS A 105 -6.12 -22.03 -3.60
C LYS A 105 -7.63 -22.31 -3.60
N ASP A 106 -8.04 -23.44 -3.02
CA ASP A 106 -9.44 -23.89 -2.99
C ASP A 106 -10.20 -23.42 -1.73
N LEU A 107 -9.60 -22.54 -0.92
CA LEU A 107 -10.30 -21.96 0.23
C LEU A 107 -11.50 -21.14 -0.24
N PRO A 108 -12.58 -21.05 0.59
CA PRO A 108 -13.74 -20.24 0.27
C PRO A 108 -13.35 -18.80 -0.07
N ALA A 109 -13.75 -18.37 -1.26
CA ALA A 109 -13.53 -17.04 -1.77
C ALA A 109 -14.74 -16.54 -2.55
N TRP A 110 -14.94 -15.23 -2.50
CA TRP A 110 -15.92 -14.49 -3.25
C TRP A 110 -15.31 -13.91 -4.52
N GLU A 111 -16.16 -13.70 -5.51
CA GLU A 111 -15.77 -13.16 -6.80
C GLU A 111 -15.15 -11.75 -6.61
N PRO A 112 -14.05 -11.43 -7.33
CA PRO A 112 -13.45 -10.11 -7.26
C PRO A 112 -14.47 -9.04 -7.66
N VAL A 113 -14.60 -7.99 -6.86
CA VAL A 113 -15.46 -6.84 -7.20
C VAL A 113 -14.60 -5.73 -7.75
N VAL A 114 -14.80 -5.40 -9.03
CA VAL A 114 -14.11 -4.30 -9.69
C VAL A 114 -15.05 -3.10 -9.78
N LEU A 115 -14.69 -2.03 -9.07
CA LEU A 115 -15.53 -0.83 -8.99
C LEU A 115 -15.71 -0.15 -10.36
N SER A 116 -14.70 -0.19 -11.22
CA SER A 116 -14.76 0.41 -12.57
C SER A 116 -15.76 -0.28 -13.49
N GLU A 117 -16.09 -1.55 -13.27
CA GLU A 117 -17.12 -2.28 -14.04
C GLU A 117 -18.53 -1.84 -13.66
N HIS A 118 -18.73 -1.36 -12.42
CA HIS A 118 -20.04 -1.00 -11.89
C HIS A 118 -20.40 0.47 -12.16
N ILE A 119 -19.45 1.39 -11.99
CA ILE A 119 -19.69 2.85 -12.08
C ILE A 119 -18.80 3.55 -13.13
N GLY A 120 -18.16 2.77 -14.00
CA GLY A 120 -17.21 3.26 -15.00
C GLY A 120 -15.86 3.68 -14.41
N TRP A 121 -14.86 3.83 -15.28
CA TRP A 121 -13.51 4.22 -14.86
C TRP A 121 -13.50 5.59 -14.17
N PHE A 122 -14.22 6.58 -14.73
CA PHE A 122 -14.28 7.93 -14.17
C PHE A 122 -14.96 7.98 -12.80
N GLY A 123 -16.05 7.20 -12.63
CA GLY A 123 -16.73 7.06 -11.35
C GLY A 123 -15.85 6.42 -10.28
N SER A 124 -15.19 5.31 -10.63
CA SER A 124 -14.28 4.61 -9.70
C SER A 124 -13.08 5.47 -9.27
N TRP A 125 -12.51 6.24 -10.21
CA TRP A 125 -11.49 7.24 -9.92
C TRP A 125 -12.01 8.34 -8.99
N GLY A 126 -13.17 8.91 -9.29
CA GLY A 126 -13.80 9.95 -8.46
C GLY A 126 -14.03 9.51 -7.02
N VAL A 127 -14.55 8.28 -6.81
CA VAL A 127 -14.73 7.69 -5.48
C VAL A 127 -13.40 7.53 -4.75
N THR A 128 -12.37 7.05 -5.44
CA THR A 128 -11.03 6.86 -4.87
C THR A 128 -10.43 8.18 -4.40
N ILE A 129 -10.46 9.21 -5.26
CA ILE A 129 -9.95 10.55 -4.91
C ILE A 129 -10.77 11.17 -3.78
N ALA A 130 -12.11 11.03 -3.80
CA ALA A 130 -12.96 11.53 -2.73
C ALA A 130 -12.64 10.89 -1.38
N ALA A 131 -12.42 9.57 -1.34
CA ALA A 131 -12.03 8.86 -0.13
C ALA A 131 -10.66 9.33 0.40
N LEU A 132 -9.67 9.48 -0.48
CA LEU A 132 -8.34 9.98 -0.10
C LEU A 132 -8.40 11.44 0.40
N LEU A 133 -9.19 12.29 -0.25
CA LEU A 133 -9.42 13.67 0.21
C LEU A 133 -10.08 13.69 1.58
N ALA A 134 -11.08 12.83 1.83
CA ALA A 134 -11.71 12.70 3.14
C ALA A 134 -10.67 12.32 4.22
N VAL A 135 -9.80 11.34 3.95
CA VAL A 135 -8.69 10.97 4.86
C VAL A 135 -7.76 12.15 5.11
N VAL A 136 -7.39 12.91 4.08
CA VAL A 136 -6.53 14.09 4.22
C VAL A 136 -7.21 15.16 5.08
N LEU A 137 -8.48 15.46 4.84
CA LEU A 137 -9.26 16.46 5.58
C LEU A 137 -9.42 16.06 7.05
N VAL A 138 -9.77 14.80 7.33
CA VAL A 138 -9.86 14.25 8.69
C VAL A 138 -8.49 14.34 9.36
N SER A 139 -7.41 13.94 8.68
CA SER A 139 -6.06 14.03 9.25
C SER A 139 -5.66 15.46 9.61
N ARG A 140 -5.99 16.44 8.74
CA ARG A 140 -5.73 17.87 8.98
C ARG A 140 -6.57 18.40 10.14
N ARG A 141 -7.83 18.00 10.25
CA ARG A 141 -8.71 18.40 11.34
C ARG A 141 -8.25 17.84 12.68
N VAL A 142 -7.85 16.57 12.72
CA VAL A 142 -7.26 15.94 13.92
C VAL A 142 -5.96 16.64 14.32
N GLN A 143 -5.08 16.91 13.35
CA GLN A 143 -3.81 17.59 13.58
C GLN A 143 -4.00 19.02 14.09
N ALA A 144 -4.93 19.79 13.52
CA ALA A 144 -5.25 21.14 13.96
C ALA A 144 -5.81 21.16 15.40
N ARG A 145 -6.53 20.11 15.81
CA ARG A 145 -7.05 20.00 17.18
C ARG A 145 -6.03 19.52 18.20
N ARG A 146 -5.05 18.70 17.79
CA ARG A 146 -4.05 18.13 18.70
C ARG A 146 -2.71 18.87 18.73
N ASN A 147 -2.52 19.85 17.83
CA ASN A 147 -1.33 20.72 17.74
C ASN A 147 0.01 19.98 17.96
N PRO A 148 0.33 18.98 17.10
CA PRO A 148 1.53 18.16 17.28
C PRO A 148 2.81 18.98 17.18
N PRO A 149 3.91 18.54 17.85
CA PRO A 149 5.21 19.17 17.71
C PRO A 149 5.69 19.16 16.26
N PRO A 150 6.50 20.17 15.84
CA PRO A 150 7.04 20.24 14.49
C PRO A 150 7.80 18.96 14.14
N LEU A 151 7.72 18.54 12.87
CA LEU A 151 8.57 17.46 12.38
C LEU A 151 10.03 17.90 12.45
N GLY A 152 10.91 17.00 12.90
CA GLY A 152 12.35 17.21 12.81
C GLY A 152 12.78 17.43 11.36
N ALA A 153 13.88 18.15 11.17
CA ALA A 153 14.43 18.40 9.84
C ALA A 153 14.70 17.09 9.10
N VAL A 154 14.36 17.06 7.81
CA VAL A 154 14.69 15.92 6.94
C VAL A 154 16.21 15.74 6.94
N PRO A 155 16.74 14.54 7.22
CA PRO A 155 18.17 14.29 7.14
C PRO A 155 18.69 14.69 5.75
N SER A 156 19.52 15.72 5.69
CA SER A 156 20.10 16.20 4.43
C SER A 156 21.54 15.72 4.36
N ALA A 157 21.98 15.22 3.20
CA ALA A 157 23.36 14.76 2.99
C ALA A 157 24.41 15.89 3.06
N ARG A 158 23.99 17.15 3.26
CA ARG A 158 24.91 18.24 3.58
C ARG A 158 25.42 18.04 5.01
N ARG A 159 26.60 17.42 5.11
CA ARG A 159 27.43 17.47 6.32
C ARG A 159 27.72 18.93 6.65
N ALA A 160 27.43 19.31 7.90
CA ALA A 160 28.18 20.34 8.59
C ALA A 160 29.51 19.74 9.03
#